data_AF-X1GW24-F1
#
_entry.id   AF-X1GW24-F1
#
_cell.length_a   1.000
_cell.length_b   1.000
_cell.length_c   1.000
_cell.angle_alpha   90.00
_cell.angle_beta   90.00
_cell.angle_gamma   90.00
#
_symmetry.space_group_name_H-M   'P 1'
#
loop_
_entity.id
_entity.type
_entity.pdbx_description
1 polymer ?
#
loop_
_entity_poly.entity_id
_entity_poly.type
_entity_poly.pdbx_seq_one_letter_code
_entity_poly.pdbx_strand_id
1 'polypeptide(L)'
;YIRHKIDLGNIKIFCRVKYSGLSLKKFESLVLKGGFLDEKILLQNFDFSFSEIGERLRATPYHDLWTKATDALEERETFVELERGIEDFLMNYLKRAKYIVFGPEPVFTYGLAKRRELSLVRLLGVGKINQIPIPILKERISETYV
;
A
#
# COMPACT_ATOMS: atom_id res chain seq x y z
N TYR A 1 4.73 6.93 10.43
CA TYR A 1 4.37 7.11 9.00
C TYR A 1 5.46 6.58 8.05
N ILE A 2 6.68 7.14 8.06
CA ILE A 2 7.73 6.76 7.09
C ILE A 2 8.10 5.28 7.13
N ARG A 3 8.28 4.70 8.33
CA ARG A 3 8.57 3.25 8.47
C ARG A 3 7.47 2.36 7.87
N HIS A 4 6.20 2.68 8.11
CA HIS A 4 5.08 2.00 7.46
C HIS A 4 5.11 2.17 5.93
N LYS A 5 5.44 3.37 5.44
CA LYS A 5 5.56 3.63 4.00
C LYS A 5 6.68 2.80 3.35
N ILE A 6 7.78 2.55 4.08
CA ILE A 6 8.86 1.66 3.64
C ILE A 6 8.34 0.22 3.54
N ASP A 7 7.68 -0.30 4.59
CA ASP A 7 7.14 -1.65 4.61
C ASP A 7 6.13 -1.89 3.48
N LEU A 8 5.16 -0.98 3.33
CA LEU A 8 4.14 -1.03 2.28
C LEU A 8 4.75 -0.89 0.89
N GLY A 9 5.82 -0.10 0.76
CA GLY A 9 6.62 -0.01 -0.46
C GLY A 9 7.28 -1.35 -0.81
N ASN A 10 7.89 -2.01 0.18
CA ASN A 10 8.48 -3.33 -0.01
C ASN A 10 7.43 -4.38 -0.36
N ILE A 11 6.26 -4.39 0.29
CA ILE A 11 5.14 -5.26 -0.05
C ILE A 11 4.70 -5.04 -1.51
N LYS A 12 4.54 -3.77 -1.93
CA LYS A 12 4.20 -3.43 -3.31
C LYS A 12 5.24 -3.96 -4.30
N ILE A 13 6.51 -3.72 -4.02
CA ILE A 13 7.62 -4.18 -4.88
C ILE A 13 7.62 -5.72 -4.93
N PHE A 14 7.49 -6.38 -3.78
CA PHE A 14 7.44 -7.83 -3.68
C PHE A 14 6.36 -8.42 -4.59
N CYS A 15 5.11 -7.97 -4.45
CA CYS A 15 4.01 -8.52 -5.25
C CYS A 15 4.24 -8.31 -6.75
N ARG A 16 4.78 -7.15 -7.16
CA ARG A 16 5.07 -6.87 -8.58
C ARG A 16 6.21 -7.73 -9.13
N VAL A 17 7.30 -7.89 -8.38
CA VAL A 17 8.45 -8.71 -8.79
C VAL A 17 8.02 -10.17 -8.92
N LYS A 18 7.31 -10.70 -7.92
CA LYS A 18 6.79 -12.07 -7.93
C LYS A 18 5.81 -12.32 -9.07
N TYR A 19 4.83 -11.42 -9.26
CA TYR A 19 3.87 -11.51 -10.38
C TYR A 19 4.55 -11.43 -11.75
N SER A 20 5.62 -10.65 -11.87
CA SER A 20 6.36 -10.49 -13.13
C SER A 20 7.35 -11.64 -13.41
N GLY A 21 7.41 -12.67 -12.56
CA GLY A 21 8.35 -13.80 -12.70
C GLY A 21 9.83 -13.39 -12.60
N LEU A 22 10.12 -12.26 -11.97
CA LEU A 22 11.48 -11.77 -11.78
C LEU A 22 12.17 -12.50 -10.62
N SER A 23 13.50 -12.56 -10.66
CA SER A 23 14.28 -13.31 -9.68
C SER A 23 14.35 -12.65 -8.29
N LEU A 24 14.60 -13.47 -7.25
CA LEU A 24 14.88 -12.99 -5.89
C LEU A 24 16.01 -11.96 -5.87
N LYS A 25 17.08 -12.15 -6.66
CA LYS A 25 18.17 -11.16 -6.78
C LYS A 25 17.67 -9.78 -7.23
N LYS A 26 16.66 -9.74 -8.10
CA LYS A 26 16.04 -8.47 -8.50
C LYS A 26 15.28 -7.84 -7.35
N PHE A 27 14.55 -8.63 -6.56
CA PHE A 27 13.89 -8.13 -5.35
C PHE A 27 14.90 -7.58 -4.33
N GLU A 28 15.97 -8.33 -4.03
CA GLU A 28 17.06 -7.90 -3.14
C GLU A 28 17.64 -6.53 -3.50
N SER A 29 17.79 -6.25 -4.80
CA SER A 29 18.30 -4.96 -5.29
C SER A 29 17.35 -3.77 -5.10
N LEU A 30 16.07 -4.02 -4.81
CA LEU A 30 15.01 -3.00 -4.71
C LEU A 30 14.49 -2.81 -3.28
N VAL A 31 14.76 -3.76 -2.39
CA VAL A 31 14.29 -3.75 -1.00
C VAL A 31 14.82 -2.53 -0.25
N LEU A 32 13.91 -1.83 0.43
CA LEU A 32 14.21 -0.70 1.29
C LEU A 32 14.36 -1.16 2.74
N LYS A 33 15.33 -0.57 3.46
CA LYS A 33 15.59 -0.87 4.88
C LYS A 33 14.97 0.17 5.82
N GLY A 34 14.81 -0.18 7.09
CA GLY A 34 14.36 0.75 8.15
C GLY A 34 12.85 0.74 8.42
N GLY A 35 12.15 -0.23 7.84
CA GLY A 35 10.75 -0.52 8.11
C GLY A 35 10.48 -1.07 9.53
N PHE A 36 9.22 -1.38 9.84
CA PHE A 36 8.86 -2.22 10.99
C PHE A 36 8.91 -3.71 10.64
N LEU A 37 8.65 -4.06 9.38
CA LEU A 37 8.79 -5.41 8.89
C LEU A 37 10.27 -5.66 8.56
N ASP A 38 10.86 -6.71 9.14
CA ASP A 38 12.20 -7.14 8.76
C ASP A 38 12.15 -7.59 7.29
N GLU A 39 12.99 -6.99 6.45
CA GLU A 39 13.05 -7.31 5.03
C GLU A 39 13.34 -8.79 4.76
N LYS A 40 14.02 -9.46 5.70
CA LYS A 40 14.31 -10.90 5.62
C LYS A 40 13.06 -11.74 5.56
N ILE A 41 11.96 -11.28 6.16
CA ILE A 41 10.67 -12.00 6.08
C ILE A 41 10.22 -12.09 4.63
N LEU A 42 10.32 -11.01 3.85
CA LEU A 42 9.94 -11.06 2.43
C LEU A 42 10.98 -11.80 1.59
N LEU A 43 12.28 -11.60 1.87
CA LEU A 43 13.37 -12.23 1.12
C LEU A 43 13.40 -13.76 1.26
N GLN A 44 13.34 -14.25 2.50
CA GLN A 44 13.40 -15.69 2.79
C GLN A 44 12.15 -16.42 2.32
N ASN A 45 11.05 -15.70 2.14
CA ASN A 45 9.77 -16.29 1.75
C ASN A 45 9.36 -16.00 0.31
N PHE A 46 10.30 -15.54 -0.53
CA PHE A 46 10.01 -15.16 -1.91
C PHE A 46 9.47 -16.31 -2.77
N ASP A 47 9.91 -17.54 -2.52
CA ASP A 47 9.51 -18.71 -3.30
C ASP A 47 8.16 -19.32 -2.85
N PHE A 48 7.68 -19.00 -1.65
CA PHE A 48 6.38 -19.49 -1.14
C PHE A 48 5.19 -18.81 -1.80
N SER A 49 4.03 -19.44 -1.79
CA SER A 49 2.78 -18.87 -2.28
C SER A 49 2.36 -17.61 -1.50
N PHE A 50 1.49 -16.79 -2.10
CA PHE A 50 0.97 -15.59 -1.44
C PHE A 50 0.23 -15.90 -0.13
N SER A 51 -0.52 -17.00 -0.09
CA SER A 51 -1.22 -17.48 1.11
C SER A 51 -0.25 -17.82 2.24
N GLU A 52 0.79 -18.62 1.95
CA GLU A 52 1.80 -19.00 2.95
C GLU A 52 2.57 -17.80 3.53
N ILE A 53 2.78 -16.75 2.72
CA ILE A 53 3.39 -15.51 3.20
C ILE A 53 2.40 -14.71 4.06
N GLY A 54 1.11 -14.68 3.67
CA GLY A 54 0.05 -14.06 4.45
C GLY A 54 -0.01 -14.59 5.88
N GLU A 55 0.20 -15.90 6.04
CA GLU A 55 0.25 -16.55 7.36
C GLU A 55 1.42 -16.09 8.23
N ARG A 56 2.55 -15.73 7.62
CA ARG A 56 3.72 -15.16 8.31
C ARG A 56 3.51 -13.68 8.64
N LEU A 57 2.63 -13.01 7.91
CA LEU A 57 2.26 -11.62 8.15
C LEU A 57 1.12 -11.47 9.17
N ARG A 58 0.50 -12.55 9.67
CA ARG A 58 -0.62 -12.51 10.62
C ARG A 58 -0.40 -11.62 11.85
N ALA A 59 0.79 -11.64 12.41
CA ALA A 59 1.12 -10.83 13.59
C ALA A 59 1.43 -9.36 13.25
N THR A 60 1.48 -9.01 11.97
CA THR A 60 1.82 -7.67 11.49
C THR A 60 0.54 -6.87 11.18
N PRO A 61 0.58 -5.54 11.24
CA PRO A 61 -0.57 -4.72 10.87
C PRO A 61 -0.90 -4.77 9.37
N TYR A 62 -0.10 -5.49 8.57
CA TYR A 62 -0.24 -5.58 7.12
C TYR A 62 -1.03 -6.81 6.65
N HIS A 63 -1.41 -7.72 7.55
CA HIS A 63 -2.09 -8.97 7.19
C HIS A 63 -3.36 -8.73 6.37
N ASP A 64 -4.30 -7.94 6.88
CA ASP A 64 -5.58 -7.70 6.19
C ASP A 64 -5.40 -7.06 4.82
N LEU A 65 -4.43 -6.15 4.70
CA LEU A 65 -4.08 -5.51 3.43
C LEU A 65 -3.47 -6.53 2.47
N TRP A 66 -2.55 -7.37 2.95
CA TRP A 66 -1.92 -8.42 2.18
C TRP A 66 -2.96 -9.37 1.61
N THR A 67 -3.81 -9.95 2.46
CA THR A 67 -4.81 -10.94 2.07
C THR A 67 -5.73 -10.38 0.99
N LYS A 68 -6.34 -9.21 1.23
CA LYS A 68 -7.21 -8.56 0.23
C LYS A 68 -6.49 -8.26 -1.09
N ALA A 69 -5.22 -7.86 -1.01
CA ALA A 69 -4.41 -7.56 -2.17
C ALA A 69 -4.06 -8.81 -2.98
N THR A 70 -3.69 -9.90 -2.31
CA THR A 70 -3.30 -11.16 -2.96
C THR A 70 -4.51 -11.89 -3.53
N ASP A 71 -5.64 -11.90 -2.82
CA ASP A 71 -6.89 -12.47 -3.31
C ASP A 71 -7.31 -11.77 -4.62
N ALA A 72 -7.30 -10.44 -4.64
CA ALA A 72 -7.62 -9.68 -5.84
C ALA A 72 -6.59 -9.86 -6.97
N LEU A 73 -5.33 -10.11 -6.64
CA LEU A 73 -4.29 -10.37 -7.63
C LEU A 73 -4.47 -11.77 -8.25
N GLU A 74 -4.83 -12.77 -7.47
CA GLU A 74 -5.07 -14.14 -7.94
C GLU A 74 -6.40 -14.28 -8.70
N GLU A 75 -7.47 -13.63 -8.22
CA GLU A 75 -8.80 -13.74 -8.82
C GLU A 75 -9.01 -12.84 -10.04
N ARG A 76 -8.46 -11.62 -10.00
CA ARG A 76 -8.78 -10.54 -10.96
C ARG A 76 -7.56 -9.96 -11.66
N GLU A 77 -6.36 -10.50 -11.41
CA GLU A 77 -5.09 -10.03 -11.98
C GLU A 77 -4.88 -8.51 -11.81
N THR A 78 -5.29 -7.96 -10.66
CA THR A 78 -5.28 -6.51 -10.44
C THR A 78 -4.53 -6.12 -9.18
N PHE A 79 -3.72 -5.06 -9.30
CA PHE A 79 -3.06 -4.42 -8.16
C PHE A 79 -3.90 -3.30 -7.53
N VAL A 80 -5.13 -3.05 -8.01
CA VAL A 80 -5.94 -1.93 -7.52
C VAL A 80 -6.20 -2.04 -6.02
N GLU A 81 -6.53 -3.23 -5.52
CA GLU A 81 -6.74 -3.46 -4.08
C GLU A 81 -5.48 -3.24 -3.25
N LEU A 82 -4.32 -3.65 -3.77
CA LEU A 82 -3.03 -3.39 -3.13
C LEU A 82 -2.74 -1.89 -3.05
N GLU A 83 -2.86 -1.18 -4.17
CA GLU A 83 -2.54 0.25 -4.24
C GLU A 83 -3.51 1.09 -3.41
N ARG A 84 -4.81 0.77 -3.46
CA ARG A 84 -5.81 1.42 -2.63
C ARG A 84 -5.58 1.11 -1.15
N GLY A 85 -5.38 -0.16 -0.80
CA GLY A 85 -5.16 -0.60 0.58
C GLY A 85 -3.93 0.04 1.22
N ILE A 86 -2.84 0.25 0.48
CA ILE A 86 -1.66 0.99 0.95
C ILE A 86 -2.02 2.43 1.33
N GLU A 87 -2.81 3.10 0.49
CA GLU A 87 -3.21 4.49 0.72
C GLU A 87 -4.22 4.59 1.88
N ASP A 88 -5.14 3.65 1.98
CA ASP A 88 -6.10 3.54 3.09
C ASP A 88 -5.38 3.32 4.42
N PHE A 89 -4.42 2.39 4.46
CA PHE A 89 -3.61 2.13 5.63
C PHE A 89 -2.88 3.39 6.10
N LEU A 90 -2.21 4.08 5.16
CA LEU A 90 -1.46 5.30 5.47
C LEU A 90 -2.41 6.42 5.94
N MET A 91 -3.58 6.56 5.32
CA MET A 91 -4.59 7.54 5.73
C MET A 91 -5.13 7.24 7.13
N ASN A 92 -5.45 5.99 7.42
CA ASN A 92 -5.91 5.56 8.74
C ASN A 92 -4.85 5.75 9.82
N TYR A 93 -3.57 5.56 9.49
CA TYR A 93 -2.47 5.93 10.38
C TYR A 93 -2.43 7.44 10.63
N LEU A 94 -2.56 8.25 9.58
CA LEU A 94 -2.56 9.72 9.66
C LEU A 94 -3.74 10.26 10.48
N LYS A 95 -4.94 9.70 10.34
CA LYS A 95 -6.14 10.11 11.11
C LYS A 95 -5.93 10.08 12.63
N ARG A 96 -5.04 9.23 13.15
CA ARG A 96 -4.71 9.16 14.59
C ARG A 96 -4.11 10.46 15.13
N ALA A 97 -3.42 11.24 14.28
CA ALA A 97 -2.86 12.51 14.72
C ALA A 97 -3.93 13.59 14.99
N LYS A 98 -5.20 13.38 14.60
CA LYS A 98 -6.31 14.27 14.98
C LYS A 98 -6.50 14.35 16.50
N TYR A 99 -6.07 13.33 17.24
CA TYR A 99 -6.19 13.27 18.70
C TYR A 99 -4.97 13.89 19.42
N ILE A 100 -3.95 14.33 18.67
CA ILE A 100 -2.77 14.98 19.22
C ILE A 100 -3.04 16.49 19.29
N VAL A 101 -3.06 17.04 20.50
CA VAL A 101 -3.42 18.46 20.74
C VAL A 101 -2.24 19.40 20.54
N PHE A 102 -1.00 18.90 20.67
CA PHE A 102 0.20 19.73 20.63
C PHE A 102 1.34 19.04 19.87
N GLY A 103 2.16 19.83 19.19
CA GLY A 103 3.32 19.34 18.44
C GLY A 103 3.22 19.58 16.93
N PRO A 104 4.28 19.28 16.17
CA PRO A 104 4.29 19.44 14.72
C PRO A 104 3.42 18.39 13.98
N GLU A 105 3.04 17.30 14.65
CA GLU A 105 2.37 16.14 14.06
C GLU A 105 1.04 16.47 13.38
N PRO A 106 0.12 17.26 13.96
CA PRO A 106 -1.14 17.62 13.29
C PRO A 106 -0.91 18.40 12.00
N VAL A 107 0.06 19.33 11.99
CA VAL A 107 0.40 20.16 10.82
C VAL A 107 0.98 19.29 9.70
N PHE A 108 1.96 18.43 10.02
CA PHE A 108 2.53 17.50 9.05
C PHE A 108 1.49 16.53 8.49
N THR A 109 0.63 16.00 9.37
CA THR A 109 -0.44 15.08 9.00
C THR A 109 -1.41 15.73 8.01
N TYR A 110 -1.86 16.95 8.33
CA TYR A 110 -2.75 17.70 7.46
C TYR A 110 -2.13 17.91 6.08
N GLY A 111 -0.85 18.32 6.01
CA GLY A 111 -0.15 18.51 4.75
C GLY A 111 -0.06 17.21 3.91
N LEU A 112 0.26 16.09 4.55
CA LEU A 112 0.33 14.78 3.89
C LEU A 112 -1.04 14.32 3.39
N ALA A 113 -2.08 14.46 4.22
CA ALA A 113 -3.46 14.17 3.88
C ALA A 113 -3.93 15.01 2.69
N LYS A 114 -3.69 16.33 2.72
CA LYS A 114 -4.07 17.25 1.64
C LYS A 114 -3.38 16.89 0.32
N ARG A 115 -2.11 16.51 0.37
CA ARG A 115 -1.39 16.04 -0.83
C ARG A 115 -2.03 14.77 -1.42
N ARG A 116 -2.55 13.86 -0.58
CA ARG A 116 -3.26 12.67 -1.05
C ARG A 116 -4.61 13.04 -1.69
N GLU A 117 -5.39 13.92 -1.07
CA GLU A 117 -6.65 14.42 -1.63
C GLU A 117 -6.45 15.09 -3.00
N LEU A 118 -5.42 15.92 -3.16
CA LEU A 118 -5.07 16.51 -4.45
C LEU A 118 -4.71 15.45 -5.49
N SER A 119 -4.07 14.36 -5.07
CA SER A 119 -3.78 13.22 -5.95
C SER A 119 -5.05 12.48 -6.40
N LEU A 120 -6.07 12.37 -5.54
CA LEU A 120 -7.38 11.82 -5.89
C LEU A 120 -8.15 12.72 -6.86
N VAL A 121 -8.14 14.04 -6.65
CA VAL A 121 -8.72 15.00 -7.60
C VAL A 121 -8.07 14.86 -8.98
N ARG A 122 -6.73 14.74 -9.02
CA ARG A 122 -5.99 14.50 -10.26
C ARG A 122 -6.36 13.15 -10.89
N LEU A 123 -6.49 12.09 -10.09
CA LEU A 123 -6.93 10.77 -10.59
C LEU A 123 -8.30 10.87 -11.27
N LEU A 124 -9.26 11.56 -10.66
CA LEU A 124 -10.58 11.81 -11.24
C LEU A 124 -10.50 12.64 -12.53
N GLY A 125 -9.67 13.69 -12.53
CA GLY A 125 -9.45 14.53 -13.71
C GLY A 125 -8.90 13.74 -14.90
N VAL A 126 -7.82 12.99 -14.69
CA VAL A 126 -7.22 12.12 -15.71
C VAL A 126 -8.20 11.03 -16.15
N GLY A 127 -8.92 10.42 -15.20
CA GLY A 127 -9.95 9.43 -15.48
C GLY A 127 -11.04 9.96 -16.40
N LYS A 128 -11.53 11.18 -16.13
CA LYS A 128 -12.57 11.83 -16.95
C LYS A 128 -12.07 12.21 -18.34
N ILE A 129 -10.86 12.74 -18.45
CA ILE A 129 -10.22 13.07 -19.75
C ILE A 129 -10.10 11.82 -20.63
N ASN A 130 -9.75 10.68 -20.02
CA ASN A 130 -9.59 9.41 -20.73
C ASN A 130 -10.89 8.58 -20.78
N GLN A 131 -12.04 9.16 -20.40
CA GLN A 131 -13.36 8.49 -20.45
C GLN A 131 -13.40 7.14 -19.73
N ILE A 132 -12.64 7.00 -18.64
CA ILE A 132 -12.61 5.77 -17.84
C ILE A 132 -13.99 5.56 -17.17
N PRO A 133 -14.57 4.34 -17.24
CA PRO A 133 -15.84 4.04 -16.60
C PRO A 133 -15.86 4.39 -15.11
N ILE A 134 -16.97 4.98 -14.65
CA ILE A 134 -17.17 5.39 -13.26
C ILE A 134 -16.95 4.24 -12.26
N PRO A 135 -17.41 2.99 -12.50
CA PRO A 135 -17.16 1.88 -11.58
C PRO A 135 -15.66 1.64 -11.33
N ILE A 136 -14.84 1.66 -12.39
CA ILE A 136 -13.39 1.47 -12.32
C ILE A 136 -12.72 2.61 -11.55
N LEU A 137 -13.21 3.85 -11.74
CA LEU A 137 -12.70 4.99 -10.98
C LEU A 137 -13.05 4.89 -9.50
N LYS A 138 -14.28 4.48 -9.15
CA LYS A 138 -14.70 4.29 -7.76
C LYS A 138 -13.82 3.27 -7.04
N GLU A 139 -13.45 2.17 -7.70
CA GLU A 139 -12.55 1.16 -7.13
C GLU A 139 -11.17 1.70 -6.80
N ARG A 140 -10.68 2.73 -7.52
CA ARG A 140 -9.34 3.29 -7.32
C ARG A 140 -9.28 4.43 -6.29
N ILE A 141 -10.43 4.92 -5.83
CA ILE A 141 -10.50 5.98 -4.82
C ILE A 141 -10.23 5.36 -3.46
N SER A 142 -9.19 5.86 -2.79
CA SER A 142 -8.86 5.53 -1.41
C SER A 142 -9.64 6.39 -0.43
N GLU A 143 -9.59 6.03 0.84
CA GLU A 143 -10.05 6.85 1.94
C GLU A 143 -9.45 8.26 1.91
N THR A 144 -10.26 9.22 2.35
CA THR A 144 -9.85 10.61 2.56
C THR A 144 -9.66 10.90 4.04
N TYR A 145 -9.10 12.07 4.34
CA TYR A 145 -8.76 12.41 5.71
C TYR A 145 -9.98 12.73 6.58
N VAL A 146 -11.08 13.19 5.97
CA VAL A 146 -12.31 13.62 6.67
C VAL A 146 -13.08 12.41 7.17
#